data_AF-A0A444JAZ1-F1
#
_entry.id   AF-A0A444JAZ1-F1
#
_cell.length_a   1.000
_cell.length_b   1.000
_cell.length_c   1.000
_cell.angle_alpha   90.00
_cell.angle_beta   90.00
_cell.angle_gamma   90.00
#
_symmetry.space_group_name_H-M   'P 1'
#
loop_
_entity.id
_entity.type
_entity.pdbx_description
1 polymer ?
#
loop_
_entity_poly.entity_id
_entity_poly.type
_entity_poly.pdbx_seq_one_letter_code
_entity_poly.pdbx_strand_id
1 'polypeptide(L)'
;EILRGFRSVTGPDSPLLSYFNSSDTNLALVRIERDNRPDVCFTIVVNRWHDNVSYFAMILEKEVLDSSKDSMDILPGFVGSYPNYFFKIHEKDLPDFLSLLSGKEKVNKVKIDRFVRYGINRADPRFWQEYDWFQQRFFQEQPVEAGFFDLNRYYPPARIRQ
;
A
#
# COMPACT_ATOMS: atom_id res chain seq x y z
N GLU A 1 2.67 -14.08 -14.35
CA GLU A 1 1.22 -13.94 -14.07
C GLU A 1 0.90 -12.86 -13.05
N ILE A 2 1.51 -12.86 -11.86
CA ILE A 2 1.29 -11.86 -10.79
C ILE A 2 1.45 -10.40 -11.28
N LEU A 3 2.58 -10.07 -11.92
CA LEU A 3 2.82 -8.74 -12.50
C LEU A 3 1.78 -8.31 -13.54
N ARG A 4 1.23 -9.27 -14.30
CA ARG A 4 0.18 -8.99 -15.30
C ARG A 4 -1.16 -8.71 -14.60
N GLY A 5 -1.44 -9.40 -13.50
CA GLY A 5 -2.58 -9.12 -12.62
C GLY A 5 -2.50 -7.71 -12.03
N PHE A 6 -1.35 -7.33 -11.48
CA PHE A 6 -1.17 -5.98 -10.95
C PHE A 6 -1.32 -4.89 -12.02
N ARG A 7 -0.73 -5.05 -13.21
CA ARG A 7 -0.91 -4.09 -14.32
C ARG A 7 -2.37 -3.94 -14.79
N SER A 8 -3.23 -4.92 -14.54
CA SER A 8 -4.66 -4.83 -14.89
C SER A 8 -5.48 -4.00 -13.89
N VAL A 9 -4.85 -3.63 -12.77
CA VAL A 9 -5.46 -2.94 -11.64
C VAL A 9 -4.90 -1.54 -11.45
N THR A 10 -3.73 -1.25 -12.03
CA THR A 10 -3.13 0.10 -12.09
C THR A 10 -3.95 0.98 -13.04
N GLY A 11 -4.75 1.88 -12.49
CA GLY A 11 -5.57 2.83 -13.24
C GLY A 11 -6.18 3.91 -12.33
N PRO A 12 -6.62 5.05 -12.90
CA PRO A 12 -7.12 6.19 -12.13
C PRO A 12 -8.46 5.93 -11.43
N ASP A 13 -9.21 4.91 -11.85
CA ASP A 13 -10.60 4.70 -11.42
C ASP A 13 -10.76 3.77 -10.20
N SER A 14 -9.75 3.62 -9.34
CA SER A 14 -9.88 2.76 -8.15
C SER A 14 -10.64 3.49 -7.03
N PRO A 15 -11.88 3.09 -6.68
CA PRO A 15 -12.67 3.72 -5.62
C PRO A 15 -12.02 3.60 -4.23
N LEU A 16 -11.08 2.66 -4.04
CA LEU A 16 -10.31 2.57 -2.81
C LEU A 16 -9.33 3.73 -2.64
N LEU A 17 -8.80 4.29 -3.74
CA LEU A 17 -7.90 5.46 -3.68
C LEU A 17 -8.64 6.71 -3.22
N SER A 18 -9.86 6.91 -3.70
CA SER A 18 -10.73 8.00 -3.25
C SER A 18 -11.23 7.79 -1.81
N TYR A 19 -11.36 6.55 -1.34
CA TYR A 19 -11.69 6.26 0.06
C TYR A 19 -10.52 6.52 1.01
N PHE A 20 -9.32 6.05 0.66
CA PHE A 20 -8.09 6.30 1.39
C PHE A 20 -7.37 7.52 0.82
N ASN A 21 -7.97 8.70 0.88
CA ASN A 21 -7.46 9.91 0.21
C ASN A 21 -6.57 10.82 1.08
N SER A 22 -6.06 10.33 2.21
CA SER A 22 -5.17 11.13 3.04
C SER A 22 -3.86 11.43 2.30
N SER A 23 -3.33 12.64 2.51
CA SER A 23 -2.00 13.03 2.01
C SER A 23 -0.87 12.11 2.46
N ASP A 24 -1.06 11.35 3.55
CA ASP A 24 -0.07 10.39 4.09
C ASP A 24 -0.20 8.97 3.52
N THR A 25 -1.00 8.74 2.47
CA THR A 25 -1.17 7.41 1.86
C THR A 25 -0.56 7.41 0.45
N ASN A 26 0.74 7.14 0.37
CA ASN A 26 1.52 7.19 -0.88
C ASN A 26 2.23 5.86 -1.17
N LEU A 27 2.63 5.12 -0.14
CA LEU A 27 3.50 3.97 -0.30
C LEU A 27 3.06 2.82 0.60
N ALA A 28 2.81 1.65 0.02
CA ALA A 28 2.54 0.45 0.78
C ALA A 28 3.37 -0.73 0.28
N LEU A 29 3.95 -1.49 1.21
CA LEU A 29 4.68 -2.71 0.87
C LEU A 29 3.75 -3.91 0.96
N VAL A 30 3.85 -4.80 -0.01
CA VAL A 30 3.01 -5.98 -0.16
C VAL A 30 3.90 -7.21 -0.18
N ARG A 31 3.75 -8.07 0.82
CA ARG A 31 4.33 -9.41 0.85
C ARG A 31 3.30 -10.40 0.32
N ILE A 32 3.69 -11.19 -0.68
CA ILE A 32 2.92 -12.34 -1.16
C ILE A 32 3.59 -13.61 -0.67
N GLU A 33 2.92 -14.32 0.22
CA GLU A 33 3.32 -15.63 0.71
C GLU A 33 2.98 -16.69 -0.32
N ARG A 34 3.97 -17.52 -0.67
CA ARG A 34 3.82 -18.55 -1.71
C ARG A 34 4.06 -19.94 -1.13
N ASP A 35 3.22 -20.90 -1.51
CA ASP A 35 3.39 -22.28 -1.09
C ASP A 35 4.64 -22.87 -1.77
N ASN A 36 5.56 -23.43 -0.98
CA ASN A 36 6.78 -24.11 -1.45
C ASN A 36 7.72 -23.26 -2.32
N ARG A 37 7.62 -21.93 -2.26
CA ARG A 37 8.50 -20.99 -2.98
C ARG A 37 8.86 -19.82 -2.09
N PRO A 38 9.97 -19.11 -2.34
CA PRO A 38 10.29 -17.89 -1.62
C PRO A 38 9.17 -16.86 -1.79
N ASP A 39 8.84 -16.13 -0.73
CA ASP A 39 7.91 -15.02 -0.80
C ASP A 39 8.41 -13.92 -1.74
N VAL A 40 7.49 -13.11 -2.24
CA VAL A 40 7.82 -11.94 -3.09
C VAL A 40 7.28 -10.66 -2.49
N CYS A 41 8.02 -9.58 -2.70
CA CYS A 41 7.64 -8.23 -2.30
C CYS A 41 7.28 -7.39 -3.52
N PHE A 42 6.25 -6.57 -3.36
CA PHE A 42 5.87 -5.51 -4.28
C PHE A 42 5.65 -4.22 -3.49
N THR A 43 5.88 -3.09 -4.15
CA THR A 43 5.51 -1.78 -3.63
C THR A 43 4.33 -1.23 -4.41
N ILE A 44 3.29 -0.83 -3.69
CA ILE A 44 2.20 -0.02 -4.20
C ILE A 44 2.61 1.44 -4.02
N VAL A 45 2.64 2.19 -5.12
CA VAL A 45 2.86 3.63 -5.14
C VAL A 45 1.57 4.29 -5.55
N VAL A 46 1.02 5.14 -4.69
CA VAL A 46 -0.16 5.95 -4.97
C VAL A 46 0.29 7.33 -5.37
N ASN A 47 0.01 7.70 -6.63
CA ASN A 47 0.26 9.02 -7.18
C ASN A 47 -0.93 9.91 -6.85
N ARG A 48 -0.74 10.80 -5.86
CA ARG A 48 -1.74 11.79 -5.47
C ARG A 48 -1.71 12.98 -6.42
N TRP A 49 -2.85 13.33 -7.00
CA TRP A 49 -2.94 14.45 -7.90
C TRP A 49 -3.04 15.77 -7.13
N HIS A 50 -2.12 16.69 -7.40
CA HIS A 50 -2.20 18.06 -6.93
C HIS A 50 -2.56 18.98 -8.09
N ASP A 51 -3.68 19.69 -7.99
CA ASP A 51 -4.06 20.70 -8.99
C ASP A 51 -3.11 21.92 -8.97
N ASN A 52 -2.39 22.12 -7.85
CA ASN A 52 -1.39 23.17 -7.70
C ASN A 52 -0.29 22.73 -6.71
N VAL A 53 0.98 22.99 -7.03
CA VAL A 53 2.17 22.62 -6.23
C VAL A 53 2.90 23.85 -5.66
N SER A 54 2.21 24.98 -5.54
CA SER A 54 2.79 26.21 -4.96
C SER A 54 3.21 26.02 -3.49
N TYR A 55 4.14 26.83 -2.99
CA TYR A 55 4.61 26.78 -1.60
C TYR A 55 3.45 26.83 -0.58
N PHE A 56 2.40 27.59 -0.89
CA PHE A 56 1.20 27.70 -0.05
C PHE A 56 0.38 26.40 -0.04
N ALA A 57 0.44 25.62 -1.12
CA ALA A 57 -0.18 24.30 -1.23
C ALA A 57 0.46 23.26 -0.31
N MET A 58 1.72 23.44 0.14
CA MET A 58 2.30 22.58 1.18
C MET A 58 1.68 22.81 2.57
N ILE A 59 1.09 23.99 2.80
CA ILE A 59 0.39 24.34 4.04
C ILE A 59 -1.09 23.95 3.96
N LEU A 60 -1.69 24.03 2.77
CA LEU A 60 -3.10 23.72 2.49
C LEU A 60 -3.24 22.46 1.63
N GLU A 61 -2.40 21.45 1.85
CA GLU A 61 -2.25 20.29 0.96
C GLU A 61 -3.57 19.58 0.67
N LYS A 62 -4.46 19.50 1.66
CA LYS A 62 -5.79 18.90 1.51
C LYS A 62 -6.74 19.65 0.58
N GLU A 63 -6.52 20.95 0.35
CA GLU A 63 -7.38 21.80 -0.48
C GLU A 63 -7.02 21.76 -1.96
N VAL A 64 -5.81 21.26 -2.29
CA VAL A 64 -5.32 21.14 -3.68
C VAL A 64 -5.30 19.71 -4.21
N LEU A 65 -5.70 18.74 -3.39
CA LEU A 65 -5.74 17.33 -3.74
C LEU A 65 -7.04 16.99 -4.49
N ASP A 66 -6.90 16.43 -5.69
CA ASP A 66 -8.03 15.92 -6.47
C ASP A 66 -7.98 14.40 -6.55
N SER A 67 -8.62 13.76 -5.56
CA SER A 67 -8.68 12.30 -5.46
C SER A 67 -9.40 11.59 -6.61
N SER A 68 -10.06 12.33 -7.52
CA SER A 68 -10.66 11.75 -8.73
C SER A 68 -9.63 11.47 -9.84
N LYS A 69 -8.44 12.08 -9.74
CA LYS A 69 -7.33 11.92 -10.68
C LYS A 69 -6.19 11.08 -10.11
N ASP A 70 -6.33 10.59 -8.88
CA ASP A 70 -5.34 9.75 -8.24
C ASP A 70 -5.11 8.49 -9.06
N SER A 71 -3.86 8.07 -9.19
CA SER A 71 -3.52 6.79 -9.81
C SER A 71 -2.63 5.97 -8.90
N MET A 72 -2.45 4.70 -9.24
CA MET A 72 -1.64 3.79 -8.45
C MET A 72 -0.86 2.86 -9.37
N ASP A 73 0.42 2.72 -9.05
CA ASP A 73 1.36 1.83 -9.69
C ASP A 73 1.77 0.72 -8.72
N ILE A 74 2.05 -0.46 -9.26
CA ILE A 74 2.51 -1.59 -8.46
C ILE A 74 3.79 -2.12 -9.08
N LEU A 75 4.87 -2.01 -8.33
CA LEU A 75 6.23 -2.25 -8.77
C LEU A 75 6.83 -3.44 -8.01
N PRO A 76 7.63 -4.31 -8.67
CA PRO A 76 8.34 -5.36 -7.98
C PRO A 76 9.45 -4.79 -7.07
N GLY A 77 9.63 -5.39 -5.89
CA GLY A 77 10.66 -4.97 -4.93
C GLY A 77 10.26 -3.74 -4.12
N PHE A 78 11.28 -3.06 -3.58
CA PHE A 78 11.12 -1.91 -2.69
C PHE A 78 11.31 -0.59 -3.43
N VAL A 79 10.40 0.35 -3.19
CA VAL A 79 10.55 1.74 -3.61
C VAL A 79 10.50 2.60 -2.35
N GLY A 80 11.59 3.32 -2.05
CA GLY A 80 11.67 4.21 -0.89
C GLY A 80 11.73 3.51 0.47
N SER A 81 12.04 4.30 1.51
CA SER A 81 12.21 3.85 2.89
C SER A 81 11.10 4.32 3.84
N TYR A 82 9.99 4.88 3.32
CA TYR A 82 8.91 5.47 4.12
C TYR A 82 7.57 4.77 3.87
N PRO A 83 7.41 3.50 4.27
CA PRO A 83 6.16 2.79 4.06
C PRO A 83 5.05 3.39 4.93
N ASN A 84 3.91 3.69 4.32
CA ASN A 84 2.70 4.11 5.03
C ASN A 84 1.90 2.91 5.55
N TYR A 85 1.99 1.76 4.86
CA TYR A 85 1.26 0.56 5.26
C TYR A 85 1.92 -0.72 4.75
N PHE A 86 1.71 -1.82 5.49
CA PHE A 86 2.11 -3.16 5.08
C PHE A 86 0.90 -4.03 4.78
N PHE A 87 1.01 -4.82 3.72
CA PHE A 87 0.07 -5.86 3.37
C PHE A 87 0.74 -7.22 3.36
N LYS A 88 0.03 -8.21 3.88
CA LYS A 88 0.41 -9.61 3.83
C LYS A 88 -0.71 -10.39 3.15
N ILE A 89 -0.39 -11.08 2.08
CA ILE A 89 -1.36 -11.75 1.22
C ILE A 89 -0.86 -13.16 0.92
N HIS A 90 -1.71 -14.16 1.07
CA HIS A 90 -1.40 -15.50 0.59
C HIS A 90 -1.63 -15.57 -0.93
N GLU A 91 -0.81 -16.27 -1.70
CA GLU A 91 -0.93 -16.34 -3.17
C GLU A 91 -2.34 -16.73 -3.65
N LYS A 92 -3.02 -17.60 -2.89
CA LYS A 92 -4.42 -18.02 -3.09
C LYS A 92 -5.43 -16.87 -2.99
N ASP A 93 -5.15 -15.85 -2.18
CA ASP A 93 -6.01 -14.68 -1.96
C ASP A 93 -5.66 -13.50 -2.88
N LEU A 94 -4.58 -13.61 -3.67
CA LEU A 94 -4.17 -12.56 -4.59
C LEU A 94 -5.27 -12.14 -5.58
N PRO A 95 -6.04 -13.06 -6.19
CA PRO A 95 -7.16 -12.66 -7.07
C PRO A 95 -8.22 -11.83 -6.34
N ASP A 96 -8.49 -12.13 -5.06
CA ASP A 96 -9.44 -11.38 -4.24
C ASP A 96 -8.93 -9.95 -4.01
N PHE A 97 -7.67 -9.83 -3.59
CA PHE A 97 -7.02 -8.54 -3.35
C PHE A 97 -6.99 -7.65 -4.61
N LEU A 98 -6.63 -8.23 -5.76
CA LEU A 98 -6.65 -7.53 -7.05
C LEU A 98 -8.06 -7.07 -7.43
N SER A 99 -9.09 -7.90 -7.17
CA SER A 99 -10.48 -7.53 -7.41
C SER A 99 -10.90 -6.32 -6.56
N LEU A 100 -10.53 -6.32 -5.27
CA LEU A 100 -10.82 -5.20 -4.35
C LEU A 100 -10.21 -3.88 -4.85
N LEU A 101 -8.98 -3.94 -5.36
CA LEU A 101 -8.27 -2.79 -5.93
C LEU A 101 -8.78 -2.35 -7.31
N SER A 102 -9.26 -3.27 -8.16
CA SER A 102 -9.65 -3.00 -9.56
C SER A 102 -10.87 -2.09 -9.75
N GLY A 103 -11.54 -1.71 -8.67
CA GLY A 103 -12.60 -0.72 -8.70
C GLY A 103 -13.94 -1.12 -9.31
N LYS A 104 -14.08 -2.39 -9.73
CA LYS A 104 -15.33 -2.93 -10.27
C LYS A 104 -16.50 -2.91 -9.28
N GLU A 105 -16.21 -2.91 -7.98
CA GLU A 105 -17.20 -2.86 -6.91
C GLU A 105 -17.21 -1.49 -6.21
N LYS A 106 -18.41 -0.94 -5.95
CA LYS A 106 -18.61 0.26 -5.12
C LYS A 106 -17.99 0.03 -3.73
N VAL A 107 -17.37 1.07 -3.17
CA VAL A 107 -16.88 1.02 -1.80
C VAL A 107 -18.05 0.91 -0.84
N ASN A 108 -18.05 -0.16 -0.04
CA ASN A 108 -18.98 -0.36 1.06
C ASN A 108 -18.21 -0.92 2.26
N LYS A 109 -18.87 -0.97 3.42
CA LYS A 109 -18.25 -1.46 4.66
C LYS A 109 -17.65 -2.88 4.50
N VAL A 110 -18.35 -3.78 3.80
CA VAL A 110 -17.88 -5.16 3.58
C VAL A 110 -16.60 -5.20 2.76
N LYS A 111 -16.49 -4.38 1.71
CA LYS A 111 -15.30 -4.27 0.86
C LYS A 111 -14.11 -3.73 1.66
N ILE A 112 -14.34 -2.69 2.46
CA ILE A 112 -13.32 -2.13 3.35
C ILE A 112 -12.87 -3.18 4.38
N ASP A 113 -13.81 -3.84 5.04
CA ASP A 113 -13.54 -4.88 6.03
C ASP A 113 -12.79 -6.08 5.44
N ARG A 114 -12.96 -6.37 4.14
CA ARG A 114 -12.15 -7.37 3.42
C ARG A 114 -10.75 -6.84 3.12
N PHE A 115 -10.64 -5.63 2.59
CA PHE A 115 -9.35 -5.03 2.23
C PHE A 115 -8.43 -4.86 3.45
N VAL A 116 -8.96 -4.40 4.58
CA VAL A 116 -8.18 -4.24 5.83
C VAL A 116 -7.76 -5.57 6.46
N ARG A 117 -8.30 -6.72 6.02
CA ARG A 117 -7.86 -8.04 6.52
C ARG A 117 -6.41 -8.34 6.15
N TYR A 118 -6.03 -7.95 4.94
CA TYR A 118 -4.68 -8.10 4.41
C TYR A 118 -3.70 -7.08 4.98
N GLY A 119 -4.21 -5.98 5.53
CA GLY A 119 -3.44 -4.93 6.14
C GLY A 119 -2.87 -5.30 7.50
N ILE A 120 -1.63 -4.89 7.76
CA ILE A 120 -0.98 -5.02 9.07
C ILE A 120 -1.03 -3.67 9.77
N ASN A 121 -1.90 -3.54 10.77
CA ASN A 121 -1.97 -2.31 11.57
C ASN A 121 -0.83 -2.28 12.61
N ARG A 122 -0.43 -1.10 13.10
CA ARG A 122 0.54 -0.98 14.21
C ARG A 122 0.12 -1.75 15.47
N ALA A 123 -1.19 -1.85 15.72
CA ALA A 123 -1.73 -2.62 16.84
C ALA A 123 -1.85 -4.13 16.57
N ASP A 124 -1.53 -4.59 15.36
CA ASP A 124 -1.54 -6.01 15.02
C ASP A 124 -0.37 -6.73 15.71
N PRO A 125 -0.58 -7.84 16.44
CA PRO A 125 0.50 -8.59 17.07
C PRO A 125 1.61 -9.04 16.09
N ARG A 126 1.28 -9.17 14.80
CA ARG A 126 2.20 -9.57 13.74
C ARG A 126 3.06 -8.41 13.23
N PHE A 127 2.82 -7.17 13.67
CA PHE A 127 3.44 -5.97 13.11
C PHE A 127 4.97 -6.06 13.05
N TRP A 128 5.61 -6.36 14.19
CA TRP A 128 7.08 -6.44 14.25
C TRP A 128 7.65 -7.60 13.45
N GLN A 129 6.96 -8.75 13.42
CA GLN A 129 7.37 -9.90 12.61
C GLN A 129 7.39 -9.55 11.12
N GLU A 130 6.37 -8.85 10.63
CA GLU A 130 6.30 -8.45 9.23
C GLU A 130 7.28 -7.31 8.93
N TYR A 131 7.44 -6.34 9.84
CA TYR A 131 8.46 -5.30 9.73
C TYR A 131 9.86 -5.90 9.56
N ASP A 132 10.25 -6.83 10.44
CA ASP A 132 11.57 -7.48 10.39
C ASP A 132 11.76 -8.25 9.08
N TRP A 133 10.71 -8.93 8.61
CA TRP A 133 10.75 -9.62 7.32
C TRP A 133 11.01 -8.65 6.17
N PHE A 134 10.24 -7.56 6.08
CA PHE A 134 10.43 -6.54 5.04
C PHE A 134 11.82 -5.91 5.15
N GLN A 135 12.29 -5.58 6.34
CA GLN A 135 13.59 -4.94 6.57
C GLN A 135 14.74 -5.85 6.15
N GLN A 136 14.71 -7.13 6.52
CA GLN A 136 15.71 -8.11 6.10
C GLN A 136 15.71 -8.28 4.58
N ARG A 137 14.53 -8.37 3.98
CA ARG A 137 14.39 -8.49 2.53
C ARG A 137 14.89 -7.25 1.81
N PHE A 138 14.67 -6.05 2.37
CA PHE A 138 15.15 -4.79 1.82
C PHE A 138 16.68 -4.71 1.82
N PHE A 139 17.32 -5.08 2.94
CA PHE A 139 18.79 -5.17 3.01
C PHE A 139 19.38 -6.20 2.03
N GLN A 140 18.67 -7.29 1.75
CA GLN A 140 19.11 -8.31 0.78
C GLN A 140 18.97 -7.83 -0.67
N GLU A 141 17.87 -7.17 -1.02
CA GLU A 141 17.59 -6.74 -2.39
C GLU A 141 18.32 -5.45 -2.78
N GLN A 142 18.54 -4.54 -1.82
CA GLN A 142 19.16 -3.23 -2.05
C GLN A 142 20.29 -2.96 -1.05
N PRO A 143 21.37 -3.75 -1.01
CA PRO A 143 22.38 -3.67 0.05
C PRO A 143 23.13 -2.33 0.15
N VAL A 144 23.12 -1.51 -0.91
CA VAL A 144 23.77 -0.20 -0.94
C VAL A 144 22.81 0.93 -0.56
N GLU A 145 21.56 0.85 -1.00
CA GLU A 145 20.56 1.92 -0.84
C GLU A 145 19.65 1.71 0.38
N ALA A 146 19.60 0.48 0.91
CA ALA A 146 18.73 0.12 2.01
C ALA A 146 19.16 0.80 3.31
N GLY A 147 18.31 1.69 3.79
CA GLY A 147 18.28 2.16 5.17
C GLY A 147 17.27 1.39 6.02
N PHE A 148 17.02 1.92 7.21
CA PHE A 148 15.87 1.48 8.01
C PHE A 148 14.58 2.08 7.47
N PHE A 149 13.49 1.31 7.53
CA PHE A 149 12.18 1.86 7.26
C PHE A 149 11.79 2.88 8.31
N ASP A 150 11.46 4.09 7.87
CA ASP A 150 10.93 5.14 8.73
C ASP A 150 9.42 4.97 8.88
N LEU A 151 9.02 4.59 10.09
CA LEU A 151 7.63 4.36 10.45
C LEU A 151 6.88 5.64 10.87
N ASN A 152 7.49 6.83 10.86
CA ASN A 152 6.85 8.08 11.28
C ASN A 152 5.57 8.38 10.48
N ARG A 153 5.54 7.99 9.20
CA ARG A 153 4.40 8.15 8.29
C ARG A 153 3.51 6.91 8.17
N TYR A 154 3.75 5.90 9.01
CA TYR A 154 2.92 4.69 9.01
C TYR A 154 1.53 4.99 9.55
N TYR A 155 0.51 4.37 8.97
CA TYR A 155 -0.90 4.67 9.21
C TYR A 155 -1.22 4.83 10.71
N PRO A 156 -1.65 6.03 11.15
CA PRO A 156 -1.61 6.43 12.56
C PRO A 156 -2.58 5.71 13.50
N PRO A 157 -3.81 5.33 13.11
CA PRO A 157 -4.74 4.65 14.02
C PRO A 157 -4.24 3.26 14.42
N ALA A 158 -3.70 3.14 15.63
CA ALA A 158 -3.43 1.86 16.27
C ALA A 158 -4.73 1.35 16.93
N ARG A 159 -5.59 0.66 16.17
CA ARG A 159 -6.83 0.08 16.69
C ARG A 159 -6.75 -1.45 16.66
N ILE A 160 -6.88 -2.05 17.85
CA ILE A 160 -7.07 -3.49 17.98
C ILE A 160 -8.45 -3.82 17.40
N ARG A 161 -8.52 -4.85 16.55
CA ARG A 161 -9.81 -5.38 16.05
C ARG A 161 -10.65 -5.80 17.26
N GLN A 162 -11.76 -5.13 17.51
CA GLN A 162 -12.82 -5.62 18.41
C GLN A 162 -13.84 -6.41 17.61
#